data_AF-A0AAE3KW66-F1
#
_entry.id   AF-A0AAE3KW66-F1
#
_cell.length_a   1.000
_cell.length_b   1.000
_cell.length_c   1.000
_cell.angle_alpha   90.00
_cell.angle_beta   90.00
_cell.angle_gamma   90.00
#
_symmetry.space_group_name_H-M   'P 1'
#
loop_
_entity.id
_entity.type
_entity.pdbx_description
1 polymer ?
#
loop_
_entity_poly.entity_id
_entity_poly.type
_entity_poly.pdbx_seq_one_letter_code
_entity_poly.pdbx_strand_id
1 'polypeptide(L)'
;MLSDSRVAVIEVAKKDVGLIEGKSNTGFTQKYAQRWNEAHPKGKLALNSAYCGLAVWYWYRGAGLDPNISFSPRALNWKTNCVKPVSFFGLTIKDIEGIPMASAVVYKNSWGNHVGLFEKAIMADIYTYEGNTSSARSVTKYPSRKEGVFYLKTSVNNKDLKPIYYCDCIKQSKAI
;
A
#
# COMPACT_ATOMS: atom_id res chain seq x y z
N MET A 1 -2.45 -1.20 -22.23
CA MET A 1 -3.48 -0.74 -21.26
C MET A 1 -3.21 -1.22 -19.84
N LEU A 2 -3.35 -2.52 -19.49
CA LEU A 2 -3.12 -2.97 -18.10
C LEU A 2 -1.66 -2.79 -17.63
N SER A 3 -0.68 -3.01 -18.51
CA SER A 3 0.74 -2.74 -18.24
C SER A 3 0.97 -1.27 -17.89
N ASP A 4 0.37 -0.37 -18.66
CA ASP A 4 0.59 1.07 -18.57
C ASP A 4 -0.06 1.62 -17.30
N SER A 5 -1.25 1.13 -16.96
CA SER A 5 -1.90 1.40 -15.67
C SER A 5 -1.05 0.96 -14.48
N ARG A 6 -0.44 -0.23 -14.54
CA ARG A 6 0.45 -0.72 -13.46
C ARG A 6 1.65 0.19 -13.26
N VAL A 7 2.32 0.53 -14.36
CA VAL A 7 3.47 1.44 -14.33
C VAL A 7 3.06 2.80 -13.77
N ALA A 8 1.92 3.35 -14.21
CA ALA A 8 1.43 4.64 -13.74
C ALA A 8 1.20 4.65 -12.21
N VAL A 9 0.56 3.62 -11.65
CA VAL A 9 0.34 3.53 -10.19
C VAL A 9 1.67 3.47 -9.42
N ILE A 10 2.64 2.67 -9.90
CA ILE A 10 3.98 2.59 -9.28
C ILE A 10 4.71 3.92 -9.36
N GLU A 11 4.68 4.60 -10.51
CA GLU A 11 5.35 5.88 -10.70
C GLU A 11 4.76 6.99 -9.81
N VAL A 12 3.47 6.92 -9.48
CA VAL A 12 2.85 7.80 -8.47
C VAL A 12 3.40 7.45 -7.08
N ALA A 13 3.37 6.18 -6.68
CA ALA A 13 3.86 5.75 -5.36
C ALA A 13 5.34 6.07 -5.13
N LYS A 14 6.16 5.90 -6.17
CA LYS A 14 7.60 6.15 -6.14
C LYS A 14 7.95 7.61 -5.89
N LYS A 15 7.15 8.55 -6.41
CA LYS A 15 7.33 10.00 -6.16
C LYS A 15 7.08 10.36 -4.69
N ASP A 16 6.30 9.55 -3.98
CA ASP A 16 5.99 9.79 -2.57
C ASP A 16 7.06 9.23 -1.62
N VAL A 17 7.98 8.37 -2.09
CA VAL A 17 9.01 7.75 -1.23
C VAL A 17 9.93 8.79 -0.58
N GLY A 18 10.12 8.65 0.74
CA GLY A 18 10.94 9.55 1.54
C GLY A 18 10.18 10.76 2.06
N LEU A 19 8.92 10.94 1.68
CA LEU A 19 8.07 11.97 2.24
C LEU A 19 7.64 11.57 3.67
N ILE A 20 7.75 12.52 4.61
CA ILE A 20 7.56 12.31 6.06
C ILE A 20 6.35 13.11 6.53
N GLU A 21 5.44 12.46 7.24
CA GLU A 21 4.22 13.09 7.75
C GLU A 21 4.54 14.15 8.82
N GLY A 22 3.94 15.34 8.66
CA GLY A 22 4.22 16.50 9.52
C GLY A 22 3.60 16.43 10.91
N LYS A 23 2.59 15.58 11.13
CA LYS A 23 1.92 15.34 12.42
C LYS A 23 1.46 13.88 12.49
N SER A 24 1.52 13.26 13.68
CA SER A 24 1.05 11.87 13.84
C SER A 24 -0.46 11.74 13.68
N ASN A 25 -0.88 10.59 13.19
CA ASN A 25 -2.26 10.31 12.75
C ASN A 25 -3.33 10.12 13.83
N THR A 26 -3.12 10.63 15.05
CA THR A 26 -4.03 10.39 16.18
C THR A 26 -5.39 11.11 16.07
N GLY A 27 -5.65 11.88 15.00
CA GLY A 27 -6.89 12.64 14.82
C GLY A 27 -7.57 12.54 13.44
N PHE A 28 -7.07 11.71 12.52
CA PHE A 28 -7.67 11.62 11.19
C PHE A 28 -8.94 10.76 11.25
N THR A 29 -10.06 11.32 10.83
CA THR A 29 -11.37 10.66 10.78
C THR A 29 -11.85 10.51 9.35
N GLN A 30 -12.84 9.66 9.10
CA GLN A 30 -13.48 9.52 7.78
C GLN A 30 -14.04 10.87 7.26
N LYS A 31 -14.55 11.72 8.16
CA LYS A 31 -15.02 13.07 7.85
C LYS A 31 -13.88 14.01 7.43
N TYR A 32 -12.69 13.85 8.02
CA TYR A 32 -11.50 14.58 7.62
C TYR A 32 -10.98 14.08 6.26
N ALA A 33 -10.95 12.77 6.04
CA ALA A 33 -10.62 12.17 4.74
C ALA A 33 -11.51 12.72 3.62
N GLN A 34 -12.82 12.80 3.86
CA GLN A 34 -13.79 13.32 2.90
C GLN A 34 -13.53 14.81 2.57
N ARG A 35 -13.39 15.65 3.60
CA ARG A 35 -13.06 17.08 3.43
C ARG A 35 -11.72 17.29 2.74
N TRP A 36 -10.75 16.42 3.02
CA TRP A 36 -9.44 16.46 2.39
C TRP A 36 -9.52 16.14 0.91
N ASN A 37 -10.30 15.13 0.52
CA ASN A 37 -10.57 14.78 -0.87
C ASN A 37 -11.28 15.88 -1.65
N GLU A 38 -12.28 16.51 -1.02
CA GLU A 38 -12.99 17.66 -1.59
C GLU A 38 -12.03 18.85 -1.81
N ALA A 39 -11.07 19.05 -0.90
CA ALA A 39 -10.06 20.10 -1.00
C ALA A 39 -8.89 19.78 -1.95
N HIS A 40 -8.63 18.50 -2.23
CA HIS A 40 -7.49 18.05 -3.05
C HIS A 40 -7.94 17.07 -4.16
N PRO A 41 -8.74 17.53 -5.14
CA PRO A 41 -9.46 16.66 -6.07
C PRO A 41 -8.57 15.85 -7.05
N LYS A 42 -7.25 16.03 -7.06
CA LYS A 42 -6.33 15.26 -7.91
C LYS A 42 -4.96 15.04 -7.27
N GLY A 43 -4.60 13.77 -7.03
CA GLY A 43 -3.21 13.30 -6.98
C GLY A 43 -2.27 13.93 -5.95
N LYS A 44 -2.77 14.64 -4.93
CA LYS A 44 -1.91 15.23 -3.90
C LYS A 44 -1.91 14.42 -2.61
N LEU A 45 -0.91 13.54 -2.57
CA LEU A 45 -0.06 13.18 -1.43
C LEU A 45 -0.57 12.09 -0.47
N ALA A 46 0.04 10.89 -0.58
CA ALA A 46 0.04 9.90 0.51
C ALA A 46 0.65 10.43 1.83
N LEU A 47 1.38 11.54 1.76
CA LEU A 47 1.96 12.31 2.88
C LEU A 47 0.96 12.82 3.93
N ASN A 48 -0.33 12.89 3.58
CA ASN A 48 -1.40 13.23 4.52
C ASN A 48 -2.41 12.08 4.66
N SER A 49 -2.04 10.88 4.21
CA SER A 49 -2.91 9.71 4.30
C SER A 49 -2.74 9.08 5.67
N ALA A 50 -3.74 9.23 6.52
CA ALA A 50 -3.58 8.76 7.89
C ALA A 50 -3.55 7.25 8.08
N TYR A 51 -3.64 6.48 7.00
CA TYR A 51 -3.65 5.02 7.01
C TYR A 51 -2.91 4.50 5.78
N CYS A 52 -2.18 3.41 5.94
CA CYS A 52 -1.52 2.71 4.84
C CYS A 52 -2.46 2.37 3.68
N GLY A 53 -3.71 2.00 3.98
CA GLY A 53 -4.72 1.75 2.94
C GLY A 53 -5.14 2.99 2.17
N LEU A 54 -5.16 4.16 2.82
CA LEU A 54 -5.49 5.41 2.16
C LEU A 54 -4.33 5.89 1.26
N ALA A 55 -3.08 5.65 1.65
CA ALA A 55 -1.91 5.88 0.78
C ALA A 55 -2.06 5.12 -0.55
N VAL A 56 -2.32 3.81 -0.47
CA VAL A 56 -2.53 2.96 -1.64
C VAL A 56 -3.68 3.49 -2.49
N TRP A 57 -4.81 3.88 -1.87
CA TRP A 57 -5.95 4.45 -2.60
C TRP A 57 -5.57 5.71 -3.38
N TYR A 58 -4.79 6.62 -2.78
CA TYR A 58 -4.32 7.83 -3.45
C TYR A 58 -3.40 7.54 -4.64
N TRP A 59 -2.54 6.53 -4.57
CA TRP A 59 -1.66 6.18 -5.69
C TRP A 59 -2.45 5.69 -6.89
N TYR A 60 -3.49 4.87 -6.65
CA TYR A 60 -4.43 4.47 -7.71
C TYR A 60 -5.13 5.69 -8.33
N ARG A 61 -5.69 6.57 -7.50
CA ARG A 61 -6.40 7.79 -7.97
C ARG A 61 -5.47 8.75 -8.70
N GLY A 62 -4.23 8.91 -8.24
CA GLY A 62 -3.21 9.73 -8.88
C GLY A 62 -2.80 9.21 -10.26
N ALA A 63 -2.97 7.91 -10.50
CA ALA A 63 -2.79 7.27 -11.81
C ALA A 63 -4.05 7.31 -12.69
N GLY A 64 -5.10 8.05 -12.29
CA GLY A 64 -6.36 8.14 -13.04
C GLY A 64 -7.25 6.90 -12.89
N LEU A 65 -7.09 6.13 -11.80
CA LEU A 65 -7.88 4.93 -11.52
C LEU A 65 -8.67 5.08 -10.23
N ASP A 66 -9.94 4.71 -10.26
CA ASP A 66 -10.80 4.59 -9.09
C ASP A 66 -10.95 3.12 -8.70
N PRO A 67 -10.21 2.62 -7.70
CA PRO A 67 -10.32 1.23 -7.28
C PRO A 67 -11.69 1.01 -6.64
N ASN A 68 -12.33 -0.12 -6.94
CA ASN A 68 -13.62 -0.51 -6.37
C ASN A 68 -13.49 -0.91 -4.88
N ILE A 69 -13.14 0.05 -4.03
CA ILE A 69 -12.96 -0.10 -2.58
C ILE A 69 -13.68 1.03 -1.86
N SER A 70 -14.21 0.75 -0.67
CA SER A 70 -14.84 1.76 0.16
C SER A 70 -13.90 2.94 0.42
N PHE A 71 -14.43 4.16 0.32
CA PHE A 71 -13.68 5.39 0.56
C PHE A 71 -13.03 5.42 1.96
N SER A 72 -11.82 6.02 2.06
CA SER A 72 -10.96 6.00 3.25
C SER A 72 -10.57 4.59 3.72
N PRO A 73 -10.04 3.72 2.84
CA PRO A 73 -9.83 2.32 3.18
C PRO A 73 -8.72 2.13 4.22
N ARG A 74 -9.01 1.34 5.25
CA ARG A 74 -8.02 0.72 6.12
C ARG A 74 -7.43 -0.51 5.44
N ALA A 75 -6.33 -1.06 5.97
CA ALA A 75 -5.69 -2.25 5.41
C ALA A 75 -6.66 -3.42 5.14
N LEU A 76 -7.59 -3.69 6.06
CA LEU A 76 -8.57 -4.78 5.90
C LEU A 76 -9.61 -4.53 4.80
N ASN A 77 -9.90 -3.28 4.42
CA ASN A 77 -10.80 -3.00 3.31
C ASN A 77 -10.22 -3.50 1.98
N TRP A 78 -8.88 -3.59 1.87
CA TRP A 78 -8.23 -4.14 0.68
C TRP A 78 -8.36 -5.66 0.62
N LYS A 79 -8.53 -6.34 1.77
CA LYS A 79 -8.71 -7.78 1.86
C LYS A 79 -10.01 -8.26 1.21
N THR A 80 -11.10 -7.49 1.32
CA THR A 80 -12.44 -7.94 0.91
C THR A 80 -12.58 -8.12 -0.60
N ASN A 81 -11.68 -7.53 -1.40
CA ASN A 81 -11.66 -7.66 -2.85
C ASN A 81 -10.51 -8.55 -3.37
N CYS A 82 -9.71 -9.13 -2.47
CA CYS A 82 -8.54 -9.94 -2.80
C CYS A 82 -8.90 -11.25 -3.49
N VAL A 83 -8.02 -11.70 -4.39
CA VAL A 83 -8.24 -12.87 -5.25
C VAL A 83 -7.88 -14.19 -4.56
N LYS A 84 -6.97 -14.21 -3.55
CA LYS A 84 -6.69 -15.41 -2.73
C LYS A 84 -5.71 -15.10 -1.57
N PRO A 85 -5.73 -15.88 -0.47
CA PRO A 85 -4.58 -15.98 0.43
C PRO A 85 -3.40 -16.60 -0.31
N VAL A 86 -2.21 -16.03 -0.13
CA VAL A 86 -0.97 -16.46 -0.79
C VAL A 86 -0.47 -17.80 -0.22
N SER A 87 -0.64 -18.07 1.09
CA SER A 87 -0.49 -19.41 1.69
C SER A 87 -0.97 -19.42 3.16
N PHE A 88 -1.43 -20.59 3.64
CA PHE A 88 -1.82 -20.82 5.04
C PHE A 88 -0.67 -21.34 5.91
N PHE A 89 0.31 -22.03 5.31
CA PHE A 89 1.41 -22.72 6.02
C PHE A 89 2.75 -21.99 5.94
N GLY A 90 2.80 -20.86 5.23
CA GLY A 90 4.01 -20.07 5.03
C GLY A 90 4.13 -19.63 3.57
N LEU A 91 4.55 -18.39 3.34
CA LEU A 91 4.73 -17.81 2.01
C LEU A 91 5.83 -18.56 1.25
N THR A 92 5.52 -19.08 0.07
CA THR A 92 6.54 -19.60 -0.85
C THR A 92 6.89 -18.56 -1.90
N ILE A 93 8.07 -18.73 -2.53
CA ILE A 93 8.51 -17.89 -3.65
C ILE A 93 7.50 -17.96 -4.81
N LYS A 94 6.98 -19.16 -5.11
CA LYS A 94 6.00 -19.35 -6.19
C LYS A 94 4.71 -18.57 -5.95
N ASP A 95 4.29 -18.46 -4.68
CA ASP A 95 3.06 -17.76 -4.35
C ASP A 95 3.19 -16.23 -4.55
N ILE A 96 4.40 -15.67 -4.36
CA ILE A 96 4.66 -14.24 -4.51
C ILE A 96 5.07 -13.85 -5.95
N GLU A 97 5.66 -14.77 -6.72
CA GLU A 97 5.98 -14.57 -8.14
C GLU A 97 4.71 -14.37 -8.99
N GLY A 98 3.59 -14.95 -8.58
CA GLY A 98 2.30 -14.79 -9.27
C GLY A 98 1.58 -13.47 -8.99
N ILE A 99 2.10 -12.62 -8.08
CA ILE A 99 1.45 -11.36 -7.72
C ILE A 99 1.72 -10.32 -8.83
N PRO A 100 0.69 -9.75 -9.47
CA PRO A 100 0.92 -8.71 -10.46
C PRO A 100 1.47 -7.42 -9.83
N MET A 101 2.40 -6.75 -10.51
CA MET A 101 2.86 -5.40 -10.15
C MET A 101 1.68 -4.45 -9.91
N ALA A 102 1.83 -3.52 -8.98
CA ALA A 102 0.79 -2.62 -8.47
C ALA A 102 -0.38 -3.31 -7.77
N SER A 103 -0.35 -4.61 -7.48
CA SER A 103 -1.36 -5.22 -6.61
C SER A 103 -1.27 -4.65 -5.18
N ALA A 104 -2.41 -4.45 -4.54
CA ALA A 104 -2.44 -4.15 -3.11
C ALA A 104 -2.19 -5.43 -2.32
N VAL A 105 -1.21 -5.43 -1.44
CA VAL A 105 -0.75 -6.59 -0.67
C VAL A 105 -0.99 -6.32 0.80
N VAL A 106 -1.91 -7.08 1.39
CA VAL A 106 -2.32 -6.98 2.79
C VAL A 106 -1.62 -8.06 3.59
N TYR A 107 -0.96 -7.68 4.67
CA TYR A 107 -0.32 -8.61 5.61
C TYR A 107 -0.61 -8.20 7.05
N LYS A 108 -0.44 -9.15 7.96
CA LYS A 108 -0.53 -8.91 9.39
C LYS A 108 0.88 -8.92 9.98
N ASN A 109 1.24 -7.86 10.70
CA ASN A 109 2.47 -7.70 11.46
C ASN A 109 2.17 -7.53 12.97
N SER A 110 3.21 -7.28 13.78
CA SER A 110 3.10 -7.10 15.24
C SER A 110 2.27 -5.88 15.67
N TRP A 111 1.97 -4.94 14.76
CA TRP A 111 1.15 -3.76 15.02
C TRP A 111 -0.28 -3.86 14.46
N GLY A 112 -0.59 -4.93 13.74
CA GLY A 112 -1.91 -5.18 13.17
C GLY A 112 -1.87 -5.48 11.67
N ASN A 113 -2.96 -5.17 10.98
CA ASN A 113 -3.04 -5.35 9.54
C ASN A 113 -2.44 -4.13 8.83
N HIS A 114 -1.63 -4.38 7.81
CA HIS A 114 -1.00 -3.37 6.98
C HIS A 114 -1.24 -3.70 5.51
N VAL A 115 -1.15 -2.68 4.65
CA VAL A 115 -1.24 -2.85 3.20
C VAL A 115 -0.19 -2.01 2.50
N GLY A 116 0.48 -2.60 1.52
CA GLY A 116 1.42 -1.94 0.63
C GLY A 116 1.08 -2.20 -0.84
N LEU A 117 1.72 -1.45 -1.73
CA LEU A 117 1.62 -1.62 -3.17
C LEU A 117 2.81 -2.45 -3.67
N PHE A 118 2.54 -3.63 -4.24
CA PHE A 118 3.58 -4.55 -4.71
C PHE A 118 4.29 -4.03 -5.96
N GLU A 119 5.62 -4.00 -5.94
CA GLU A 119 6.42 -3.78 -7.15
C GLU A 119 6.84 -5.11 -7.76
N LYS A 120 7.54 -5.93 -6.97
CA LYS A 120 8.18 -7.16 -7.43
C LYS A 120 8.54 -8.09 -6.28
N ALA A 121 8.85 -9.33 -6.65
CA ALA A 121 9.49 -10.31 -5.81
C ALA A 121 10.87 -10.66 -6.40
N ILE A 122 11.88 -10.81 -5.54
CA ILE A 122 13.20 -11.32 -5.93
C ILE A 122 13.58 -12.39 -4.91
N MET A 123 13.69 -13.64 -5.35
CA MET A 123 13.91 -14.77 -4.46
C MET A 123 12.85 -14.81 -3.34
N ALA A 124 13.30 -14.76 -2.08
CA ALA A 124 12.47 -14.81 -0.88
C ALA A 124 12.07 -13.41 -0.37
N ASP A 125 12.21 -12.36 -1.18
CA ASP A 125 11.97 -10.98 -0.76
C ASP A 125 10.88 -10.30 -1.60
N ILE A 126 9.93 -9.69 -0.91
CA ILE A 126 8.86 -8.87 -1.48
C ILE A 126 9.25 -7.40 -1.36
N TYR A 127 9.03 -6.65 -2.44
CA TYR A 127 9.27 -5.22 -2.50
C TYR A 127 7.95 -4.46 -2.64
N THR A 128 7.68 -3.56 -1.69
CA THR A 128 6.42 -2.82 -1.57
C THR A 128 6.64 -1.33 -1.36
N TYR A 129 5.76 -0.51 -1.93
CA TYR A 129 5.59 0.89 -1.52
C TYR A 129 4.54 0.95 -0.39
N GLU A 130 4.88 1.59 0.71
CA GLU A 130 4.06 1.62 1.92
C GLU A 130 3.94 3.04 2.46
N GLY A 131 2.74 3.47 2.80
CA GLY A 131 2.47 4.76 3.42
C GLY A 131 2.04 4.62 4.88
N ASN A 132 2.15 5.71 5.64
CA ASN A 132 1.88 5.73 7.08
C ASN A 132 2.55 4.57 7.84
N THR A 133 3.84 4.33 7.58
CA THR A 133 4.63 3.39 8.40
C THR A 133 5.44 4.19 9.42
N SER A 134 5.04 4.15 10.69
CA SER A 134 5.81 4.71 11.83
C SER A 134 7.11 3.95 12.14
N SER A 135 7.32 2.82 11.45
CA SER A 135 8.27 1.77 11.80
C SER A 135 9.02 1.21 10.58
N ALA A 136 9.50 2.07 9.70
CA ALA A 136 10.54 1.72 8.72
C ALA A 136 11.90 1.45 9.41
N ARG A 137 11.95 0.54 10.39
CA ARG A 137 13.19 0.09 11.08
C ARG A 137 14.18 -0.56 10.11
N SER A 138 13.75 -0.94 8.91
CA SER A 138 14.54 -1.59 7.86
C SER A 138 15.06 -0.63 6.78
N VAL A 139 14.75 0.67 6.83
CA VAL A 139 15.24 1.63 5.84
C VAL A 139 16.50 2.32 6.38
N THR A 140 17.65 1.97 5.80
CA THR A 140 19.01 2.34 6.21
C THR A 140 19.32 3.85 6.23
N LYS A 141 18.36 4.74 5.89
CA LYS A 141 18.66 6.14 5.57
C LYS A 141 17.92 7.20 6.38
N TYR A 142 16.95 6.86 7.25
CA TYR A 142 16.17 7.88 7.96
C TYR A 142 16.12 7.64 9.48
N PRO A 143 16.77 8.51 10.29
CA PRO A 143 16.77 8.40 11.73
C PRO A 143 15.46 8.99 12.29
N SER A 144 14.87 8.31 13.27
CA SER A 144 13.66 8.66 14.06
C SER A 144 12.31 8.14 13.53
N ARG A 145 11.45 7.77 14.50
CA ARG A 145 10.13 7.13 14.36
C ARG A 145 9.07 8.07 13.75
N LYS A 146 9.24 8.50 12.51
CA LYS A 146 8.26 9.35 11.83
C LYS A 146 7.46 8.54 10.81
N GLU A 147 6.14 8.72 10.84
CA GLU A 147 5.22 8.20 9.82
C GLU A 147 5.58 8.82 8.46
N GLY A 148 5.43 8.05 7.39
CA GLY A 148 5.87 8.47 6.05
C GLY A 148 5.66 7.39 5.00
N VAL A 149 6.18 7.66 3.80
CA VAL A 149 6.11 6.74 2.66
C VAL A 149 7.48 6.14 2.37
N PHE A 150 7.52 4.82 2.26
CA PHE A 150 8.76 4.06 2.16
C PHE A 150 8.66 2.98 1.10
N TYR A 151 9.82 2.64 0.54
CA TYR A 151 10.00 1.45 -0.27
C TYR A 151 10.62 0.37 0.61
N LEU A 152 9.86 -0.66 0.93
CA LEU A 152 10.24 -1.68 1.89
C LEU A 152 10.60 -3.00 1.22
N LYS A 153 11.63 -3.63 1.78
CA LYS A 153 12.02 -5.00 1.51
C LYS A 153 11.54 -5.87 2.66
N THR A 154 10.79 -6.91 2.33
CA THR A 154 10.10 -7.75 3.30
C THR A 154 10.30 -9.22 2.94
N SER A 155 11.07 -9.95 3.76
CA SER A 155 11.38 -11.36 3.48
C SER A 155 10.20 -12.27 3.79
N VAL A 156 9.88 -13.23 2.92
CA VAL A 156 8.81 -14.23 3.13
C VAL A 156 9.05 -15.11 4.35
N ASN A 157 10.31 -15.22 4.79
CA ASN A 157 10.71 -15.98 5.98
C ASN A 157 10.57 -15.16 7.28
N ASN A 158 10.18 -13.89 7.19
CA ASN A 158 9.96 -13.09 8.38
C ASN A 158 8.70 -13.60 9.11
N LYS A 159 8.92 -14.09 10.34
CA LYS A 159 7.90 -14.68 11.22
C LYS A 159 6.77 -13.71 11.58
N ASP A 160 7.02 -12.41 11.41
CA ASP A 160 6.04 -11.36 11.62
C ASP A 160 5.13 -11.16 10.41
N LEU A 161 5.39 -11.74 9.24
CA LEU A 161 4.43 -11.76 8.13
C LEU A 161 3.50 -12.96 8.25
N LYS A 162 2.29 -12.69 8.69
CA LYS A 162 1.17 -13.64 8.61
C LYS A 162 0.30 -13.32 7.39
N PRO A 163 -0.57 -14.26 6.97
CA PRO A 163 -0.84 -14.56 5.56
C PRO A 163 -1.09 -13.31 4.72
N ILE A 164 -0.38 -13.26 3.59
CA ILE A 164 -0.56 -12.21 2.61
C ILE A 164 -1.85 -12.49 1.84
N TYR A 165 -2.66 -11.45 1.69
CA TYR A 165 -3.70 -11.39 0.68
C TYR A 165 -3.26 -10.38 -0.37
N TYR A 166 -3.51 -10.65 -1.65
CA TYR A 166 -3.32 -9.62 -2.67
C TYR A 166 -4.61 -9.36 -3.45
N CYS A 167 -4.80 -8.10 -3.82
CA CYS A 167 -5.87 -7.67 -4.70
C CYS A 167 -5.26 -7.00 -5.93
N ASP A 168 -5.58 -7.54 -7.10
CA ASP A 168 -5.27 -6.91 -8.39
C ASP A 168 -6.33 -5.83 -8.69
N CYS A 169 -6.28 -4.73 -7.93
CA CYS A 169 -7.34 -3.73 -7.96
C CYS A 169 -7.45 -3.03 -9.32
N ILE A 170 -6.40 -3.00 -10.13
CA ILE A 170 -6.43 -2.41 -11.48
C ILE A 170 -7.51 -3.07 -12.34
N LYS A 171 -7.71 -4.40 -12.24
CA LYS A 171 -8.77 -5.10 -12.98
C LYS A 171 -10.18 -4.71 -12.54
N GLN A 172 -10.31 -4.18 -11.34
CA GLN A 172 -11.58 -3.79 -10.72
C GLN A 172 -11.77 -2.26 -10.71
N SER A 173 -10.76 -1.50 -11.15
CA SER A 173 -10.79 -0.05 -11.16
C SER A 173 -11.55 0.49 -12.38
N LYS A 174 -12.16 1.66 -12.20
CA LYS A 174 -12.69 2.48 -13.30
C LYS A 174 -11.70 3.59 -13.63
N ALA A 175 -11.62 3.99 -14.90
CA ALA A 175 -10.90 5.21 -15.27
C ALA A 175 -11.69 6.46 -14.79
N ILE A 176 -10.96 7.52 -14.43
CA ILE A 176 -11.52 8.80 -13.93
C ILE A 176 -10.85 10.02 -14.56
#